data_AF-A0A655Y923-F1
#
_entry.id   AF-A0A655Y923-F1
#
_cell.length_a   1.000
_cell.length_b   1.000
_cell.length_c   1.000
_cell.angle_alpha   90.00
_cell.angle_beta   90.00
_cell.angle_gamma   90.00
#
_symmetry.space_group_name_H-M   'P 1'
#
loop_
_entity.id
_entity.type
_entity.pdbx_description
1 polymer ?
#
loop_
_entity_poly.entity_id
_entity_poly.type
_entity_poly.pdbx_seq_one_letter_code
_entity_poly.pdbx_strand_id
1 'polypeptide(L)'
;MDLCKNKMDLEHEANRMLAHMNMKKYSCKFDKWFGVLFDAITKYPVFMGGVDFPWAYDEDMEKAIPKEIKNNTKKISPSDIQKKMKFKIGRNDKCPCGSGNKYKRCCGR
;
A
#
# COMPACT_ATOMS: atom_id res chain seq x y z
N MET A 1 23.60 -6.52 -24.79
CA MET A 1 22.83 -6.35 -23.53
C MET A 1 21.86 -5.22 -23.78
N ASP A 2 20.74 -5.55 -24.44
CA ASP A 2 19.85 -4.55 -25.02
C ASP A 2 18.83 -4.05 -24.00
N LEU A 3 19.04 -2.80 -23.57
CA LEU A 3 18.14 -2.02 -22.72
C LEU A 3 16.83 -1.60 -23.42
N CYS A 4 16.52 -2.14 -24.61
CA CYS A 4 15.41 -1.68 -25.46
C CYS A 4 14.17 -2.59 -25.49
N LYS A 5 14.10 -3.67 -24.70
CA LYS A 5 12.87 -4.49 -24.63
C LYS A 5 11.76 -3.95 -23.70
N ASN A 6 12.03 -2.91 -22.91
CA ASN A 6 11.17 -2.54 -21.76
C ASN A 6 10.15 -1.42 -21.95
N LYS A 7 10.13 -0.73 -23.10
CA LYS A 7 9.21 0.43 -23.24
C LYS A 7 7.75 0.01 -23.48
N MET A 8 7.55 -1.07 -24.24
CA MET A 8 6.23 -1.64 -24.53
C MET A 8 5.65 -2.43 -23.32
N ASP A 9 6.49 -2.78 -22.36
CA ASP A 9 6.10 -3.48 -21.13
C ASP A 9 5.64 -2.49 -20.05
N LEU A 10 6.33 -1.34 -19.91
CA LEU A 10 6.03 -0.38 -18.85
C LEU A 10 4.64 0.27 -18.99
N GLU A 11 4.24 0.66 -20.20
CA GLU A 11 2.91 1.22 -20.42
C GLU A 11 1.82 0.18 -20.17
N HIS A 12 2.05 -1.07 -20.56
CA HIS A 12 1.13 -2.17 -20.30
C HIS A 12 0.98 -2.43 -18.80
N GLU A 13 2.08 -2.50 -18.06
CA GLU A 13 2.08 -2.69 -16.61
C GLU A 13 1.48 -1.48 -15.87
N ALA A 14 1.75 -0.26 -16.34
CA ALA A 14 1.12 0.94 -15.80
C ALA A 14 -0.40 0.91 -16.00
N ASN A 15 -0.88 0.50 -17.18
CA ASN A 15 -2.31 0.36 -17.46
C ASN A 15 -2.96 -0.73 -16.61
N ARG A 16 -2.30 -1.88 -16.45
CA ARG A 16 -2.75 -2.94 -15.53
C ARG A 16 -2.84 -2.44 -14.09
N MET A 17 -1.86 -1.64 -13.65
CA MET A 17 -1.88 -1.01 -12.33
C MET A 17 -3.06 -0.03 -12.21
N LEU A 18 -3.24 0.88 -13.18
CA LEU A 18 -4.34 1.86 -13.16
C LEU A 18 -5.71 1.18 -13.14
N ALA A 19 -5.91 0.12 -13.92
CA ALA A 19 -7.13 -0.69 -13.89
C ALA A 19 -7.35 -1.31 -12.50
N HIS A 20 -6.30 -1.89 -11.90
CA HIS A 20 -6.36 -2.43 -10.56
C HIS A 20 -6.69 -1.35 -9.51
N MET A 21 -6.08 -0.17 -9.62
CA MET A 21 -6.33 0.97 -8.73
C MET A 21 -7.78 1.45 -8.83
N ASN A 22 -8.32 1.59 -10.04
CA ASN A 22 -9.71 1.99 -10.27
C ASN A 22 -10.69 0.98 -9.64
N MET A 23 -10.47 -0.31 -9.87
CA MET A 23 -11.30 -1.37 -9.27
C MET A 23 -11.27 -1.33 -7.73
N LYS A 24 -10.07 -1.20 -7.13
CA LYS A 24 -9.91 -1.13 -5.66
C LYS A 24 -10.47 0.14 -5.07
N LYS A 25 -10.27 1.28 -5.74
CA LYS A 25 -10.87 2.56 -5.36
C LYS A 25 -12.39 2.44 -5.31
N TYR A 26 -12.98 1.87 -6.36
CA TYR A 26 -14.42 1.67 -6.43
C TYR A 26 -14.92 0.71 -5.34
N SER A 27 -14.29 -0.45 -5.16
CA SER A 27 -14.72 -1.45 -4.17
C SER A 27 -14.61 -0.93 -2.73
N CYS A 28 -13.58 -0.14 -2.43
CA CYS A 28 -13.34 0.40 -1.09
C CYS A 28 -14.06 1.73 -0.81
N LYS A 29 -14.67 2.35 -1.83
CA LYS A 29 -15.32 3.67 -1.80
C LYS A 29 -14.38 4.78 -1.29
N PHE A 30 -13.18 4.87 -1.87
CA PHE A 30 -12.22 5.94 -1.57
C PHE A 30 -12.20 7.00 -2.69
N ASP A 31 -11.96 8.26 -2.34
CA ASP A 31 -11.81 9.35 -3.32
C ASP A 31 -10.43 9.36 -3.98
N LYS A 32 -9.41 8.81 -3.29
CA LYS A 32 -8.02 8.84 -3.73
C LYS A 32 -7.38 7.46 -3.60
N TRP A 33 -6.59 7.09 -4.62
CA TRP A 33 -5.78 5.88 -4.59
C TRP A 33 -4.45 6.10 -5.29
N PHE A 34 -3.37 5.60 -4.71
CA PHE A 34 -2.00 5.74 -5.24
C PHE A 34 -1.38 4.36 -5.42
N GLY A 35 -0.63 4.19 -6.50
CA GLY A 35 0.07 2.96 -6.86
C GLY A 35 1.52 3.27 -7.20
N VAL A 36 2.41 2.36 -6.81
CA VAL A 36 3.83 2.42 -7.15
C VAL A 36 4.22 1.08 -7.74
N LEU A 37 4.81 1.10 -8.93
CA LEU A 37 5.45 -0.07 -9.54
C LEU A 37 6.92 -0.08 -9.15
N PHE A 38 7.40 -1.25 -8.73
CA PHE A 38 8.79 -1.49 -8.41
C PHE A 38 9.39 -2.43 -9.43
N ASP A 39 10.64 -2.19 -9.79
CA ASP A 39 11.44 -3.16 -10.52
C ASP A 39 11.82 -4.28 -9.55
N ALA A 40 11.45 -5.51 -9.89
CA ALA A 40 11.73 -6.68 -9.06
C ALA A 40 13.23 -6.95 -8.91
N ILE A 41 14.08 -6.51 -9.84
CA ILE A 41 15.52 -6.72 -9.82
C ILE A 41 16.19 -5.60 -9.03
N THR A 42 16.00 -4.35 -9.45
CA THR A 42 16.71 -3.22 -8.85
C THR A 42 16.09 -2.72 -7.55
N LYS A 43 14.85 -3.13 -7.24
CA LYS A 43 14.03 -2.69 -6.10
C LYS A 43 13.71 -1.19 -6.10
N TYR A 44 14.02 -0.48 -7.18
CA TYR A 44 13.68 0.93 -7.32
C TYR A 44 12.28 1.12 -7.90
N PRO A 45 11.59 2.22 -7.54
CA PRO A 45 10.31 2.56 -8.13
C PRO A 45 10.51 2.95 -9.59
N VAL A 46 9.74 2.32 -10.47
CA VAL A 46 9.77 2.57 -11.93
C VAL A 46 8.64 3.50 -12.34
N PHE A 47 7.50 3.43 -11.65
CA PHE A 47 6.33 4.25 -11.95
C PHE A 47 5.55 4.55 -10.68
N MET A 48 4.99 5.76 -10.62
CA MET A 48 4.04 6.18 -9.59
C MET A 48 2.81 6.77 -10.27
N GLY A 49 1.63 6.24 -9.93
CA GLY A 49 0.36 6.68 -10.47
C GLY A 49 -0.63 7.06 -9.37
N GLY A 50 -1.50 8.03 -9.65
CA GLY A 50 -2.54 8.49 -8.75
C GLY A 50 -3.88 8.58 -9.46
N VAL A 51 -4.93 8.14 -8.78
CA VAL A 51 -6.32 8.24 -9.22
C VAL A 51 -7.06 9.08 -8.18
N ASP A 52 -7.23 10.38 -8.47
CA ASP A 52 -7.78 11.38 -7.54
C ASP A 52 -9.04 12.02 -8.15
N PHE A 53 -10.21 11.50 -7.77
CA PHE A 53 -11.50 12.05 -8.17
C PHE A 53 -12.59 11.54 -7.21
N PRO A 54 -13.65 12.29 -6.91
CA PRO A 54 -14.71 11.82 -6.02
C PRO A 54 -15.28 10.48 -6.46
N TRP A 55 -15.50 9.57 -5.50
CA TRP A 55 -16.17 8.30 -5.83
C TRP A 55 -17.60 8.57 -6.31
N ALA A 56 -17.95 7.98 -7.46
CA ALA A 56 -19.30 8.00 -8.01
C ALA A 56 -19.75 6.57 -8.31
N TYR A 57 -21.03 6.28 -8.07
CA TYR A 57 -21.62 4.99 -8.40
C TYR A 57 -21.71 4.82 -9.92
N ASP A 58 -21.32 3.64 -10.39
CA ASP A 58 -21.36 3.26 -11.79
C ASP A 58 -21.84 1.80 -11.86
N GLU A 59 -22.94 1.56 -12.59
CA GLU A 59 -23.58 0.26 -12.66
C GLU A 59 -22.70 -0.80 -13.34
N ASP A 60 -21.94 -0.41 -14.37
CA ASP A 60 -21.05 -1.31 -15.09
C ASP A 60 -19.86 -1.70 -14.22
N MET A 61 -19.30 -0.75 -13.47
CA MET A 61 -18.27 -1.02 -12.47
C MET A 61 -18.78 -1.92 -11.35
N GLU A 62 -20.01 -1.70 -10.87
CA GLU A 62 -20.62 -2.51 -9.80
C GLU A 62 -20.81 -3.97 -10.23
N LYS A 63 -21.16 -4.21 -11.51
CA LYS A 63 -21.30 -5.54 -12.12
C LYS A 63 -19.95 -6.18 -12.42
N ALA A 64 -18.96 -5.40 -12.84
CA ALA A 64 -17.63 -5.90 -13.19
C ALA A 64 -16.83 -6.41 -11.98
N ILE A 65 -17.13 -5.93 -10.77
CA ILE A 65 -16.40 -6.34 -9.56
C ILE A 65 -16.93 -7.70 -9.04
N PRO A 66 -16.08 -8.76 -9.04
CA PRO A 66 -16.46 -10.05 -8.48
C PRO A 66 -16.86 -9.94 -7.00
N LYS A 67 -17.89 -10.68 -6.60
CA LYS A 67 -18.43 -10.66 -5.22
C LYS A 67 -17.37 -10.99 -4.16
N GLU A 68 -16.39 -11.82 -4.49
CA GLU A 68 -15.26 -12.17 -3.62
C GLU A 68 -14.33 -10.98 -3.30
N ILE A 69 -14.14 -10.05 -4.23
CA ILE A 69 -13.33 -8.85 -4.01
C ILE A 69 -14.05 -7.89 -3.06
N LYS A 70 -15.38 -7.79 -3.14
CA LYS A 70 -16.21 -6.97 -2.24
C LYS A 70 -16.10 -7.41 -0.77
N ASN A 71 -15.92 -8.71 -0.52
CA ASN A 71 -15.84 -9.26 0.83
C ASN A 71 -14.42 -9.21 1.44
N ASN A 72 -13.38 -8.99 0.63
CA ASN A 72 -11.98 -8.98 1.08
C ASN A 72 -11.43 -7.57 1.33
N THR A 73 -12.26 -6.53 1.30
CA THR A 73 -11.85 -5.17 1.67
C THR A 73 -11.87 -5.00 3.19
N LYS A 74 -11.01 -5.72 3.92
CA LYS A 74 -10.73 -5.36 5.32
C LYS A 74 -10.08 -3.98 5.30
N LYS A 75 -10.82 -2.95 5.72
CA LYS A 75 -10.26 -1.62 5.94
C LYS A 75 -9.21 -1.73 7.04
N ILE A 76 -7.94 -1.70 6.66
CA ILE A 76 -6.84 -1.68 7.61
C ILE A 76 -6.79 -0.25 8.14
N SER A 77 -7.14 -0.06 9.41
CA SER A 77 -7.07 1.25 10.03
C SER A 77 -5.62 1.60 10.41
N PRO A 78 -5.27 2.90 10.55
CA PRO A 78 -3.97 3.30 11.10
C PRO A 78 -3.69 2.67 12.47
N SER A 79 -4.72 2.41 13.28
CA SER A 79 -4.58 1.75 14.58
C SER A 79 -4.30 0.25 14.46
N ASP A 80 -4.76 -0.42 13.40
CA ASP A 80 -4.37 -1.81 13.08
C ASP A 80 -2.91 -1.90 12.64
N ILE A 81 -2.45 -0.93 11.86
CA ILE A 81 -1.04 -0.80 11.47
C ILE A 81 -0.20 -0.53 12.70
N GLN A 82 -0.59 0.41 13.57
CA GLN A 82 0.11 0.67 14.83
C GLN A 82 0.12 -0.57 15.74
N LYS A 83 -0.97 -1.32 15.86
CA LYS A 83 -0.99 -2.58 16.63
C LYS A 83 -0.01 -3.61 16.06
N LYS A 84 0.12 -3.71 14.74
CA LYS A 84 1.08 -4.61 14.08
C LYS A 84 2.53 -4.11 14.17
N MET A 85 2.73 -2.80 14.07
CA MET A 85 4.04 -2.14 14.16
C MET A 85 4.47 -1.83 15.58
N LYS A 86 3.65 -2.11 16.61
CA LYS A 86 4.05 -2.05 18.01
C LYS A 86 5.17 -3.07 18.20
N PHE A 87 6.39 -2.60 18.01
CA PHE A 87 7.59 -3.28 18.41
C PHE A 87 7.43 -3.53 19.91
N LYS A 88 7.18 -4.80 20.27
CA LYS A 88 7.03 -5.21 21.66
C LYS A 88 8.41 -5.14 22.29
N ILE A 89 8.79 -3.95 22.73
CA ILE A 89 10.01 -3.76 23.48
C ILE A 89 9.79 -4.23 24.91
N GLY A 90 10.61 -5.17 25.35
CA GLY A 90 10.60 -5.65 26.70
C GLY A 90 10.99 -4.54 27.67
N ARG A 91 10.34 -4.50 28.83
CA ARG A 91 10.57 -3.50 29.88
C ARG A 91 12.07 -3.42 30.28
N ASN A 92 12.80 -4.53 30.18
CA ASN A 92 14.22 -4.61 30.51
C ASN A 92 15.18 -4.49 29.30
N ASP A 93 14.68 -4.40 28.07
CA ASP A 93 15.52 -4.32 26.86
C ASP A 93 16.19 -2.95 26.74
N LYS A 94 17.26 -2.86 25.94
CA LYS A 94 17.92 -1.57 25.64
C LYS A 94 16.93 -0.62 24.95
N CYS A 95 16.92 0.63 25.40
CA CYS A 95 16.03 1.65 24.88
C CYS A 95 16.38 2.00 23.42
N PRO A 96 15.40 2.10 22.50
CA PRO A 96 15.64 2.31 21.08
C PRO A 96 16.02 3.77 20.78
N CYS A 97 15.95 4.67 21.76
CA CYS A 97 16.43 6.04 21.64
C CYS A 97 17.97 6.16 21.70
N GLY A 98 18.69 5.03 21.82
CA GLY A 98 20.17 5.02 21.84
C GLY A 98 20.82 5.40 23.16
N SER A 99 20.05 5.59 24.24
CA SER A 99 20.59 6.02 25.55
C SER A 99 21.39 4.95 26.30
N GLY A 100 21.42 3.70 25.81
CA GLY A 100 22.05 2.56 26.47
C GLY A 100 21.31 2.05 27.72
N ASN A 101 20.30 2.77 28.21
CA ASN A 101 19.51 2.41 29.39
C ASN A 101 18.43 1.36 29.06
N LYS A 102 17.97 0.61 30.08
CA LYS A 102 16.79 -0.26 29.95
C LYS A 102 15.54 0.59 29.66
N TYR A 103 14.64 0.11 28.80
CA TYR A 103 13.45 0.83 28.36
C TYR A 103 12.64 1.42 29.52
N LYS A 104 12.41 0.63 30.59
CA LYS A 104 11.69 1.08 31.81
C LYS A 104 12.31 2.22 32.61
N ARG A 105 13.59 2.53 32.36
CA ARG A 105 14.34 3.60 33.02
C ARG A 105 14.56 4.79 32.08
N CYS A 106 14.04 4.73 30.86
CA CYS A 106 14.21 5.75 29.83
C CYS A 106 12.84 6.10 29.24
N CYS A 107 12.57 5.79 27.96
CA CYS A 107 11.31 6.14 27.28
C CYS A 107 10.06 5.39 27.78
N GLY A 108 10.23 4.30 28.52
CA GLY A 108 9.13 3.50 29.09
C GLY A 108 8.82 3.81 30.55
N ARG A 109 9.15 5.02 31.02
CA ARG A 109 8.66 5.57 32.29
C ARG A 109 7.22 6.02 32.16
#